data_AF-A0A2J6TV81-F1
#
_entry.id   AF-A0A2J6TV81-F1
#
_cell.length_a   1.000
_cell.length_b   1.000
_cell.length_c   1.000
_cell.angle_alpha   90.00
_cell.angle_beta   90.00
_cell.angle_gamma   90.00
#
_symmetry.space_group_name_H-M   'P 1'
#
loop_
_entity.id
_entity.type
_entity.pdbx_description
1 polymer ?
#
loop_
_entity_poly.entity_id
_entity_poly.type
_entity_poly.pdbx_seq_one_letter_code
_entity_poly.pdbx_strand_id
1 'polypeptide(L)'
;MSSSASEPIYALQEVLGKGKGLVAIRKIHRGIRILSEEPIVRVPEAVLDSQTLPVSIRRQVDALTADQRQAFLSMYNIYADDPGSRYLGIIRTNALPFGDNVREGGIFLNTCRINYTCDNNAQKSWNDSIKRYTVHALRDIEKGEEITIYYLGVLNSRKDRQEALRRKFAFTCSYRLCSLPPDQSQESNRRLDEILKLDSLIGGDGLMGILAFLDAAQIAIANGDLARVRIFVKRAVLGWIILEGDDSPNVLQYKALTQDPSKYELYGILIKWKTAVDDIPQGLDPKELDDWLWRREKPKRPGQPADFRNRATFPGFDDLPDENDVSPEFYTSSDGFTYRPRRHWLFLAEIVDFRTLVRLQMDIKDIDGRTIPLSFRTVSGQCELKV
;
A
#
# COMPACT_ATOMS: atom_id res chain seq x y z
N MET A 1 -19.54 16.97 -40.46
CA MET A 1 -19.86 17.77 -39.24
C MET A 1 -18.53 18.21 -38.66
N SER A 2 -18.29 19.53 -38.61
CA SER A 2 -17.06 20.12 -38.08
C SER A 2 -16.92 19.76 -36.60
N SER A 3 -15.82 19.10 -36.24
CA SER A 3 -15.42 18.89 -34.85
C SER A 3 -15.24 20.26 -34.21
N SER A 4 -16.17 20.68 -33.35
CA SER A 4 -15.97 21.86 -32.52
C SER A 4 -14.79 21.56 -31.60
N ALA A 5 -13.61 22.12 -31.90
CA ALA A 5 -12.49 22.10 -30.98
C ALA A 5 -13.00 22.65 -29.64
N SER A 6 -13.09 21.79 -28.62
CA SER A 6 -13.57 22.23 -27.31
C SER A 6 -12.67 23.37 -26.86
N GLU A 7 -13.26 24.48 -26.44
CA GLU A 7 -12.48 25.59 -25.91
C GLU A 7 -11.47 25.10 -24.87
N PRO A 8 -10.22 25.61 -24.91
CA PRO A 8 -9.20 25.21 -23.96
C PRO A 8 -9.67 25.49 -22.53
N ILE A 9 -9.31 24.62 -21.60
CA ILE A 9 -9.67 24.77 -20.17
C ILE A 9 -8.51 25.32 -19.35
N TYR A 10 -7.29 25.26 -19.87
CA TYR A 10 -6.09 25.84 -19.28
C TYR A 10 -5.21 26.50 -20.36
N ALA A 11 -4.26 27.32 -19.92
CA ALA A 11 -3.18 27.86 -20.73
C ALA A 11 -1.84 27.70 -20.00
N LEU A 12 -0.77 27.47 -20.76
CA LEU A 12 0.60 27.49 -20.26
C LEU A 12 1.05 28.96 -20.14
N GLN A 13 1.43 29.39 -18.94
CA GLN A 13 1.79 30.78 -18.64
C GLN A 13 3.04 30.84 -17.77
N GLU A 14 3.75 31.97 -17.79
CA GLU A 14 4.77 32.27 -16.78
C GLU A 14 4.09 32.55 -15.44
N VAL A 15 4.56 31.89 -14.40
CA VAL A 15 4.10 32.04 -13.02
C VAL A 15 5.25 32.61 -12.21
N LEU A 16 4.99 33.73 -11.54
CA LEU A 16 6.00 34.49 -10.81
C LEU A 16 6.74 33.60 -9.81
N GLY A 17 8.07 33.51 -9.97
CA GLY A 17 8.95 32.72 -9.10
C GLY A 17 8.88 31.20 -9.29
N LYS A 18 8.12 30.69 -10.27
CA LYS A 18 7.99 29.24 -10.55
C LYS A 18 8.31 28.84 -11.99
N GLY A 19 8.60 29.81 -12.85
CA GLY A 19 8.71 29.56 -14.29
C GLY A 19 7.34 29.25 -14.89
N LYS A 20 7.28 28.35 -15.87
CA LYS A 20 6.02 28.04 -16.56
C LYS A 20 5.12 27.11 -15.77
N GLY A 21 3.82 27.41 -15.73
CA GLY A 21 2.77 26.62 -15.09
C GLY A 21 1.50 26.58 -15.92
N LEU A 22 0.57 25.69 -15.59
CA LEU A 22 -0.77 25.66 -16.20
C LEU A 22 -1.73 26.51 -15.36
N VAL A 23 -2.45 27.41 -16.01
CA VAL A 23 -3.45 28.29 -15.36
C VAL A 23 -4.81 28.04 -15.98
N ALA A 24 -5.84 27.89 -15.15
CA ALA A 24 -7.20 27.70 -15.61
C ALA A 24 -7.71 28.96 -16.34
N ILE A 25 -8.24 28.81 -17.55
CA ILE A 25 -8.79 29.96 -18.32
C ILE A 25 -10.31 30.09 -18.21
N ARG A 26 -10.94 29.13 -17.53
CA ARG A 26 -12.33 29.13 -17.07
C ARG A 26 -12.44 28.31 -15.78
N LYS A 27 -13.59 28.38 -15.11
CA LYS A 27 -13.85 27.53 -13.94
C LYS A 27 -13.81 26.06 -14.35
N ILE A 28 -13.07 25.26 -13.60
CA ILE A 28 -12.96 23.81 -13.78
C ILE A 28 -13.62 23.17 -12.57
N HIS A 29 -14.73 22.46 -12.78
CA HIS A 29 -15.39 21.76 -11.70
C HIS A 29 -14.61 20.53 -11.23
N ARG A 30 -14.77 20.18 -9.96
CA ARG A 30 -14.23 18.95 -9.36
C ARG A 30 -14.53 17.73 -10.24
N GLY A 31 -13.54 16.84 -10.39
CA GLY A 31 -13.66 15.59 -11.14
C GLY A 31 -13.43 15.71 -12.64
N ILE A 32 -13.43 16.92 -13.21
CA ILE A 32 -13.14 17.13 -14.63
C ILE A 32 -11.71 16.70 -14.97
N ARG A 33 -11.54 15.97 -16.07
CA ARG A 33 -10.23 15.67 -16.66
C ARG A 33 -9.68 16.91 -17.35
N ILE A 34 -8.60 17.44 -16.78
CA ILE A 34 -7.93 18.65 -17.23
C ILE A 34 -7.12 18.38 -18.50
N LEU A 35 -6.37 17.28 -18.54
CA LEU A 35 -5.60 16.88 -19.72
C LEU A 35 -5.39 15.37 -19.77
N SER A 36 -5.06 14.88 -20.97
CA SER A 36 -4.78 13.49 -21.28
C SER A 36 -3.68 13.41 -22.33
N GLU A 37 -2.50 12.94 -21.96
CA GLU A 37 -1.28 13.02 -22.78
C GLU A 37 -0.60 11.66 -22.94
N GLU A 38 -0.01 11.45 -24.12
CA GLU A 38 0.94 10.38 -24.36
C GLU A 38 2.35 10.85 -24.01
N PRO A 39 3.25 9.95 -23.58
CA PRO A 39 4.64 10.31 -23.35
C PRO A 39 5.33 10.60 -24.68
N ILE A 40 6.04 11.73 -24.75
CA ILE A 40 6.89 12.07 -25.90
C ILE A 40 8.28 11.46 -25.81
N VAL A 41 8.73 11.12 -24.59
CA VAL A 41 9.97 10.41 -24.32
C VAL A 41 9.69 9.39 -23.21
N ARG A 42 10.16 8.16 -23.39
CA ARG A 42 10.03 7.04 -22.44
C ARG A 42 11.40 6.62 -21.90
N VAL A 43 11.43 6.32 -20.61
CA VAL A 43 12.59 5.90 -19.82
C VAL A 43 12.22 4.55 -19.17
N PRO A 44 12.70 3.42 -19.69
CA PRO A 44 12.41 2.11 -19.09
C PRO A 44 13.15 1.90 -17.75
N GLU A 45 12.55 1.17 -16.79
CA GLU A 45 13.21 0.72 -15.55
C GLU A 45 14.48 -0.08 -15.85
N ALA A 46 14.38 -1.01 -16.80
CA ALA A 46 15.34 -2.05 -17.07
C ALA A 46 16.37 -1.63 -18.13
N VAL A 47 17.09 -0.54 -17.89
CA VAL A 47 18.38 -0.29 -18.54
C VAL A 47 19.35 0.22 -17.47
N LEU A 48 19.75 -0.70 -16.60
CA LEU A 48 20.92 -0.59 -15.72
C LEU A 48 22.24 -0.80 -16.48
N ASP A 49 22.24 -0.61 -17.81
CA ASP A 49 23.46 -0.34 -18.56
C ASP A 49 23.53 1.15 -18.88
N SER A 50 24.26 1.88 -18.03
CA SER A 50 24.39 3.33 -18.07
C SER A 50 24.79 3.91 -19.44
N GLN A 51 25.35 3.10 -20.34
CA GLN A 51 25.82 3.54 -21.66
C GLN A 51 24.72 3.61 -22.73
N THR A 52 23.68 2.79 -22.65
CA THR A 52 22.66 2.69 -23.73
C THR A 52 21.47 3.64 -23.52
N LEU A 53 21.20 4.00 -22.26
CA LEU A 53 20.13 4.95 -21.92
C LEU A 53 20.32 6.34 -22.58
N PRO A 54 21.49 7.00 -22.51
CA PRO A 54 21.69 8.31 -23.16
C PRO A 54 21.44 8.26 -24.67
N VAL A 55 21.86 7.18 -25.33
CA VAL A 55 21.65 6.96 -26.78
C VAL A 55 20.16 6.80 -27.10
N SER A 56 19.43 6.00 -26.32
CA SER A 56 17.99 5.81 -26.48
C SER A 56 17.22 7.11 -26.32
N ILE A 57 17.55 7.90 -25.29
CA ILE A 57 16.94 9.21 -25.04
C ILE A 57 17.22 10.16 -26.21
N ARG A 58 18.47 10.26 -26.65
CA ARG A 58 18.85 11.12 -27.77
C ARG A 58 18.07 10.77 -29.03
N ARG A 59 17.97 9.49 -29.36
CA ARG A 59 17.18 9.01 -30.51
C ARG A 59 15.71 9.42 -30.41
N GLN A 60 15.09 9.30 -29.24
CA GLN A 60 13.70 9.72 -29.04
C GLN A 60 13.54 11.24 -29.19
N VAL A 61 14.44 12.04 -28.61
CA VAL A 61 14.41 13.50 -28.70
C VAL A 61 14.63 13.99 -30.14
N ASP A 62 15.53 13.35 -30.88
CA ASP A 62 15.82 13.70 -32.28
C ASP A 62 14.67 13.32 -33.23
N ALA A 63 13.80 12.38 -32.83
CA ALA A 63 12.58 12.00 -33.55
C ALA A 63 11.36 12.89 -33.22
N LEU A 64 11.47 13.82 -32.28
CA LEU A 64 10.38 14.76 -31.95
C LEU A 64 10.17 15.79 -33.09
N THR A 65 8.94 16.29 -33.20
CA THR A 65 8.68 17.47 -34.03
C THR A 65 9.44 18.69 -33.51
N ALA A 66 9.65 19.72 -34.34
CA ALA A 66 10.35 20.94 -33.95
C ALA A 66 9.72 21.59 -32.69
N ASP A 67 8.39 21.68 -32.66
CA ASP A 67 7.64 22.26 -31.53
C ASP A 67 7.79 21.42 -30.26
N GLN A 68 7.68 20.09 -30.37
CA GLN A 68 7.88 19.18 -29.23
C GLN A 68 9.29 19.26 -28.68
N ARG A 69 10.29 19.30 -29.56
CA ARG A 69 11.71 19.41 -29.18
C ARG A 69 11.99 20.74 -28.50
N GLN A 70 11.45 21.85 -29.02
CA GLN A 70 11.57 23.17 -28.38
C GLN A 70 10.87 23.19 -27.00
N ALA A 71 9.69 22.59 -26.90
CA ALA A 71 8.96 22.47 -25.64
C ALA A 71 9.72 21.61 -24.62
N PHE A 72 10.33 20.49 -25.04
CA PHE A 72 11.19 19.66 -24.22
C PHE A 72 12.43 20.41 -23.73
N LEU A 73 13.16 21.07 -24.64
CA LEU A 73 14.42 21.77 -24.35
C LEU A 73 14.26 23.01 -23.46
N SER A 74 13.03 23.51 -23.32
CA SER A 74 12.68 24.63 -22.43
C SER A 74 12.11 24.18 -21.08
N MET A 75 12.06 22.87 -20.80
CA MET A 75 11.72 22.37 -19.47
C MET A 75 12.82 22.71 -18.47
N TYR A 76 12.44 22.83 -17.19
CA TYR A 76 13.38 23.19 -16.14
C TYR A 76 14.44 22.09 -15.98
N ASN A 77 15.69 22.46 -15.77
CA ASN A 77 16.80 21.51 -15.59
C ASN A 77 17.65 21.96 -14.40
N ILE A 78 17.57 21.24 -13.28
CA ILE A 78 18.40 21.53 -12.10
C ILE A 78 19.86 21.11 -12.28
N TYR A 79 20.16 20.35 -13.34
CA TYR A 79 21.50 19.85 -13.68
C TYR A 79 22.09 20.61 -14.88
N ALA A 80 21.80 21.90 -15.01
CA ALA A 80 22.19 22.71 -16.18
C ALA A 80 23.72 22.86 -16.33
N ASP A 81 24.46 22.77 -15.23
CA ASP A 81 25.92 22.96 -15.20
C ASP A 81 26.72 21.72 -15.63
N ASP A 82 26.06 20.61 -15.98
CA ASP A 82 26.68 19.40 -16.52
C ASP A 82 26.50 19.30 -18.05
N PRO A 83 27.52 19.67 -18.86
CA PRO A 83 27.39 19.76 -20.32
C PRO A 83 27.14 18.41 -21.00
N GLY A 84 27.55 17.30 -20.37
CA GLY A 84 27.45 15.95 -20.93
C GLY A 84 26.05 15.35 -20.88
N SER A 85 25.10 15.99 -20.18
CA SER A 85 23.86 15.32 -19.79
C SER A 85 22.58 16.15 -19.96
N ARG A 86 22.55 17.26 -20.72
CA ARG A 86 21.37 18.15 -20.84
C ARG A 86 20.02 17.43 -20.95
N TYR A 87 19.90 16.43 -21.84
CA TYR A 87 18.65 15.67 -22.00
C TYR A 87 18.33 14.83 -20.76
N LEU A 88 19.34 14.19 -20.16
CA LEU A 88 19.18 13.44 -18.91
C LEU A 88 18.86 14.34 -17.74
N GLY A 89 19.43 15.54 -17.66
CA GLY A 89 19.13 16.54 -16.65
C GLY A 89 17.66 16.97 -16.70
N ILE A 90 17.16 17.28 -17.90
CA ILE A 90 15.73 17.57 -18.12
C ILE A 90 14.87 16.38 -17.69
N ILE A 91 15.23 15.16 -18.11
CA ILE A 91 14.48 13.95 -17.77
C ILE A 91 14.47 13.71 -16.26
N ARG A 92 15.62 13.76 -15.60
CA ARG A 92 15.75 13.58 -14.14
C ARG A 92 14.93 14.60 -13.37
N THR A 93 14.79 15.81 -13.89
CA THR A 93 14.04 16.90 -13.25
C THR A 93 12.53 16.74 -13.44
N ASN A 94 12.07 16.29 -14.62
CA ASN A 94 10.67 16.42 -15.02
C ASN A 94 9.93 15.10 -15.25
N ALA A 95 10.63 13.97 -15.41
CA ALA A 95 9.99 12.72 -15.77
C ALA A 95 8.99 12.26 -14.71
N LEU A 96 7.81 11.86 -15.17
CA LEU A 96 6.73 11.35 -14.34
C LEU A 96 6.69 9.83 -14.46
N PRO A 97 6.51 9.10 -13.35
CA PRO A 97 6.46 7.66 -13.40
C PRO A 97 5.10 7.19 -13.94
N PHE A 98 5.09 6.19 -14.82
CA PHE A 98 3.90 5.63 -15.48
C PHE A 98 4.05 4.13 -15.80
N GLY A 99 2.98 3.51 -16.31
CA GLY A 99 2.94 2.08 -16.66
C GLY A 99 2.54 1.18 -15.49
N ASP A 100 2.27 -0.09 -15.80
CA ASP A 100 1.90 -1.11 -14.82
C ASP A 100 3.01 -1.27 -13.77
N ASN A 101 2.65 -1.24 -12.49
CA ASN A 101 3.57 -1.23 -11.36
C ASN A 101 4.62 -0.09 -11.36
N VAL A 102 4.36 1.02 -12.07
CA VAL A 102 5.18 2.26 -11.98
C VAL A 102 6.63 2.03 -12.46
N ARG A 103 6.80 1.20 -13.49
CA ARG A 103 8.09 0.73 -14.00
C ARG A 103 8.74 1.63 -15.05
N GLU A 104 8.07 2.67 -15.53
CA GLU A 104 8.62 3.57 -16.55
C GLU A 104 8.60 5.02 -16.09
N GLY A 105 9.54 5.82 -16.58
CA GLY A 105 9.54 7.28 -16.48
C GLY A 105 9.21 7.91 -17.83
N GLY A 106 8.38 8.96 -17.85
CA GLY A 106 7.90 9.58 -19.09
C GLY A 106 7.95 11.10 -19.06
N ILE A 107 8.20 11.69 -20.22
CA ILE A 107 8.04 13.13 -20.42
C ILE A 107 6.72 13.42 -21.14
N PHE A 108 5.95 14.33 -20.57
CA PHE A 108 4.63 14.75 -21.04
C PHE A 108 4.63 16.27 -21.17
N LEU A 109 4.26 16.79 -22.34
CA LEU A 109 4.51 18.19 -22.70
C LEU A 109 3.89 19.19 -21.71
N ASN A 110 2.63 19.00 -21.35
CA ASN A 110 1.94 19.91 -20.43
C ASN A 110 1.96 19.37 -18.99
N THR A 111 1.82 18.06 -18.79
CA THR A 111 1.78 17.49 -17.44
C THR A 111 3.07 17.77 -16.66
N CYS A 112 4.24 17.69 -17.31
CA CYS A 112 5.52 18.02 -16.70
C CYS A 112 5.71 19.52 -16.40
N ARG A 113 4.79 20.39 -16.84
CA ARG A 113 4.79 21.84 -16.57
C ARG A 113 3.91 22.23 -15.38
N ILE A 114 3.14 21.31 -14.84
CA ILE A 114 2.24 21.63 -13.73
C ILE A 114 3.09 21.81 -12.47
N ASN A 115 2.97 22.96 -11.80
CA ASN A 115 3.77 23.28 -10.62
C ASN A 115 3.32 22.54 -9.36
N TYR A 116 4.21 22.53 -8.37
CA TYR A 116 3.96 21.92 -7.06
C TYR A 116 3.23 22.84 -6.10
N THR A 117 2.27 22.28 -5.36
CA THR A 117 1.84 22.76 -4.04
C THR A 117 1.60 21.58 -3.10
N CYS A 118 1.72 21.83 -1.79
CA CYS A 118 1.46 20.79 -0.79
C CYS A 118 -0.04 20.51 -0.60
N ASP A 119 -0.89 21.47 -0.94
CA ASP A 119 -2.35 21.44 -0.94
C ASP A 119 -2.87 21.53 -2.39
N ASN A 120 -2.37 20.63 -3.24
CA ASN A 120 -2.65 20.61 -4.67
C ASN A 120 -4.15 20.54 -5.01
N ASN A 121 -4.52 21.17 -6.12
CA ASN A 121 -5.89 21.21 -6.61
C ASN A 121 -6.18 20.21 -7.75
N ALA A 122 -5.14 19.53 -8.26
CA ALA A 122 -5.28 18.48 -9.26
C ALA A 122 -4.47 17.22 -8.91
N GLN A 123 -5.01 16.06 -9.26
CA GLN A 123 -4.36 14.75 -9.13
C GLN A 123 -3.92 14.26 -10.50
N LYS A 124 -2.73 13.67 -10.54
CA LYS A 124 -2.18 13.09 -11.76
C LYS A 124 -2.08 11.57 -11.62
N SER A 125 -2.36 10.85 -12.70
CA SER A 125 -2.31 9.38 -12.72
C SER A 125 -2.09 8.86 -14.13
N TRP A 126 -1.42 7.71 -14.24
CA TRP A 126 -1.44 6.92 -15.45
C TRP A 126 -2.78 6.19 -15.57
N ASN A 127 -3.50 6.40 -16.67
CA ASN A 127 -4.70 5.63 -16.99
C ASN A 127 -4.30 4.50 -17.94
N ASP A 128 -4.29 3.29 -17.40
CA ASP A 128 -3.81 2.14 -18.15
C ASP A 128 -4.76 1.71 -19.28
N SER A 129 -6.07 1.86 -19.08
CA SER A 129 -7.09 1.50 -20.08
C SER A 129 -6.96 2.29 -21.37
N ILE A 130 -6.59 3.58 -21.28
CA ILE A 130 -6.39 4.43 -22.47
C ILE A 130 -4.91 4.65 -22.79
N LYS A 131 -3.99 4.10 -21.99
CA LYS A 131 -2.53 4.29 -22.09
C LYS A 131 -2.12 5.76 -22.17
N ARG A 132 -2.69 6.61 -21.32
CA ARG A 132 -2.39 8.05 -21.26
C ARG A 132 -2.22 8.54 -19.83
N TYR A 133 -1.38 9.54 -19.66
CA TYR A 133 -1.27 10.26 -18.40
C TYR A 133 -2.40 11.27 -18.31
N THR A 134 -3.11 11.24 -17.21
CA THR A 134 -4.30 12.05 -17.00
C THR A 134 -4.15 12.92 -15.78
N VAL A 135 -4.75 14.11 -15.83
CA VAL A 135 -4.81 15.03 -14.69
C VAL A 135 -6.27 15.37 -14.47
N HIS A 136 -6.75 15.26 -13.24
CA HIS A 136 -8.13 15.53 -12.85
C HIS A 136 -8.20 16.53 -11.70
N ALA A 137 -9.22 17.38 -11.71
CA ALA A 137 -9.44 18.35 -10.64
C ALA A 137 -9.90 17.65 -9.35
N LEU A 138 -9.23 17.93 -8.22
CA LEU A 138 -9.60 17.42 -6.89
C LEU A 138 -10.69 18.26 -6.23
N ARG A 139 -10.81 19.53 -6.63
CA ARG A 139 -11.82 20.49 -6.21
C ARG A 139 -12.13 21.43 -7.37
N ASP A 140 -13.10 22.31 -7.19
CA ASP A 140 -13.30 23.41 -8.13
C ASP A 140 -12.03 24.29 -8.19
N ILE A 141 -11.63 24.65 -9.40
CA ILE A 141 -10.50 25.52 -9.72
C ILE A 141 -11.06 26.74 -10.44
N GLU A 142 -10.85 27.92 -9.86
CA GLU A 142 -11.41 29.15 -10.41
C GLU A 142 -10.65 29.64 -11.65
N LYS A 143 -11.30 30.45 -12.48
CA LYS A 143 -10.63 31.09 -13.62
C LYS A 143 -9.46 31.94 -13.11
N GLY A 144 -8.28 31.76 -13.70
CA GLY A 144 -7.05 32.45 -13.32
C GLY A 144 -6.27 31.74 -12.20
N GLU A 145 -6.83 30.69 -11.59
CA GLU A 145 -6.13 29.90 -10.59
C GLU A 145 -5.11 28.96 -11.27
N GLU A 146 -3.93 28.84 -10.66
CA GLU A 146 -2.91 27.89 -11.12
C GLU A 146 -3.33 26.45 -10.83
N ILE A 147 -3.20 25.58 -11.82
CA ILE A 147 -3.37 24.14 -11.66
C ILE A 147 -2.08 23.59 -11.08
N THR A 148 -2.20 22.85 -9.98
CA THR A 148 -1.06 22.39 -9.18
C THR A 148 -1.23 20.93 -8.83
N ILE A 149 -0.11 20.20 -8.78
CA ILE A 149 -0.06 18.78 -8.46
C ILE A 149 0.90 18.53 -7.31
N TYR A 150 0.73 17.40 -6.62
CA TYR A 150 1.72 16.95 -5.65
C TYR A 150 2.88 16.25 -6.37
N TYR A 151 4.13 16.60 -6.09
CA TYR A 151 5.33 16.01 -6.76
C TYR A 151 5.90 14.82 -6.01
N LEU A 152 5.74 14.85 -4.70
CA LEU A 152 6.44 13.92 -3.83
C LEU A 152 5.67 12.60 -3.79
N GLY A 153 6.38 11.53 -3.43
CA GLY A 153 5.72 10.32 -2.96
C GLY A 153 5.08 10.56 -1.59
N VAL A 154 4.69 9.48 -0.95
CA VAL A 154 4.14 9.50 0.40
C VAL A 154 5.20 10.05 1.39
N LEU A 155 5.11 11.33 1.73
CA LEU A 155 5.98 12.02 2.69
C LEU A 155 5.14 12.86 3.66
N ASN A 156 5.19 12.48 4.94
CA ASN A 156 4.19 12.93 5.92
C ASN A 156 4.60 14.17 6.67
N SER A 157 5.89 14.31 7.03
CA SER A 157 6.31 15.46 7.82
C SER A 157 6.62 16.68 6.96
N ARG A 158 6.36 17.87 7.51
CA ARG A 158 6.80 19.15 6.91
C ARG A 158 8.31 19.13 6.62
N LYS A 159 9.11 18.58 7.53
CA LYS A 159 10.57 18.51 7.38
C LYS A 159 10.96 17.68 6.16
N ASP A 160 10.40 16.49 6.02
CA ASP A 160 10.73 15.57 4.92
C ASP A 160 10.25 16.13 3.59
N ARG A 161 9.07 16.75 3.54
CA ARG A 161 8.59 17.46 2.35
C ARG A 161 9.57 18.54 1.93
N GLN A 162 10.00 19.40 2.85
CA GLN A 162 10.93 20.49 2.55
C GLN A 162 12.29 19.98 2.10
N GLU A 163 12.82 18.96 2.77
CA GLU A 163 14.10 18.36 2.41
C GLU A 163 14.05 17.71 1.02
N ALA A 164 12.99 16.96 0.73
CA ALA A 164 12.79 16.35 -0.57
C ALA A 164 12.65 17.40 -1.69
N LEU A 165 11.93 18.49 -1.46
CA LEU A 165 11.78 19.58 -2.44
C LEU A 165 13.08 20.32 -2.69
N ARG A 166 13.86 20.62 -1.64
CA ARG A 166 15.18 21.25 -1.79
C ARG A 166 16.14 20.35 -2.56
N ARG A 167 16.19 19.05 -2.20
CA ARG A 167 17.10 18.09 -2.82
C ARG A 167 16.75 17.80 -4.28
N LYS A 168 15.46 17.64 -4.61
CA LYS A 168 15.01 17.21 -5.94
C LYS A 168 14.66 18.35 -6.89
N PHE A 169 14.31 19.53 -6.37
CA PHE A 169 13.75 20.63 -7.16
C PHE A 169 14.32 22.01 -6.78
N ALA A 170 15.27 22.07 -5.84
CA ALA A 170 15.97 23.29 -5.43
C ALA A 170 15.06 24.45 -4.94
N PHE A 171 13.90 24.16 -4.35
CA PHE A 171 13.04 25.18 -3.76
C PHE A 171 12.50 24.80 -2.36
N THR A 172 12.05 25.81 -1.61
CA THR A 172 11.39 25.65 -0.30
C THR A 172 9.91 25.98 -0.45
N CYS A 173 9.02 25.10 0.01
CA CYS A 173 7.59 25.29 -0.08
C CYS A 173 7.10 26.31 0.98
N SER A 174 6.32 27.30 0.57
CA SER A 174 5.70 28.30 1.46
C SER A 174 4.17 28.26 1.47
N TYR A 175 3.58 27.22 0.86
CA TYR A 175 2.13 27.03 0.78
C TYR A 175 1.52 26.56 2.10
N ARG A 176 0.19 26.56 2.16
CA ARG A 176 -0.60 26.41 3.39
C ARG A 176 -0.09 25.33 4.33
N LEU A 177 0.04 24.07 3.88
CA LEU A 177 0.45 22.96 4.77
C LEU A 177 1.89 23.08 5.28
N CYS A 178 2.76 23.74 4.52
CA CYS A 178 4.14 23.98 4.90
C CYS A 178 4.33 25.26 5.72
N SER A 179 3.28 26.05 5.87
CA SER A 179 3.23 27.30 6.65
C SER A 179 2.34 27.21 7.89
N LEU A 180 1.75 26.04 8.17
CA LEU A 180 0.96 25.82 9.38
C LEU A 180 1.80 26.04 10.65
N PRO A 181 1.19 26.58 11.72
CA PRO A 181 1.74 26.56 13.06
C PRO A 181 2.17 25.14 13.51
N PRO A 182 3.16 24.99 14.41
CA PRO A 182 3.71 23.69 14.78
C PRO A 182 2.68 22.66 15.27
N ASP A 183 1.73 23.08 16.10
CA ASP A 183 0.63 22.28 16.62
C ASP A 183 -0.30 21.76 15.51
N GLN A 184 -0.70 22.65 14.59
CA GLN A 184 -1.55 22.28 13.45
C GLN A 184 -0.80 21.40 12.44
N SER A 185 0.50 21.66 12.24
CA SER A 185 1.34 20.81 11.40
C SER A 185 1.49 19.41 11.99
N GLN A 186 1.63 19.28 13.32
CA GLN A 186 1.74 18.00 13.99
C GLN A 186 0.46 17.18 13.87
N GLU A 187 -0.71 17.80 14.11
CA GLU A 187 -2.00 17.13 13.94
C GLU A 187 -2.25 16.75 12.47
N SER A 188 -1.87 17.60 11.51
CA SER A 188 -1.95 17.25 10.08
C SER A 188 -1.09 16.04 9.73
N ASN A 189 0.13 15.96 10.26
CA ASN A 189 1.01 14.81 10.03
C ASN A 189 0.41 13.55 10.65
N ARG A 190 -0.14 13.64 11.87
CA ARG A 190 -0.80 12.53 12.58
C ARG A 190 -1.95 11.94 11.74
N ARG A 191 -2.76 12.80 11.12
CA ARG A 191 -3.86 12.37 10.23
C ARG A 191 -3.35 11.68 8.97
N LEU A 192 -2.28 12.19 8.36
CA LEU A 192 -1.67 11.56 7.18
C LEU A 192 -1.05 10.19 7.52
N ASP A 193 -0.37 10.08 8.65
CA ASP A 193 0.16 8.81 9.16
C ASP A 193 -0.97 7.79 9.37
N GLU A 194 -2.11 8.23 9.92
CA GLU A 194 -3.30 7.39 10.08
C GLU A 194 -3.88 6.95 8.73
N ILE A 195 -4.02 7.87 7.76
CA ILE A 195 -4.49 7.55 6.40
C ILE A 195 -3.58 6.50 5.75
N LEU A 196 -2.26 6.61 5.88
CA LEU A 196 -1.33 5.68 5.24
C LEU A 196 -1.25 4.35 5.94
N LYS A 197 -1.40 4.35 7.26
CA LYS A 197 -1.60 3.11 8.01
C LYS A 197 -2.85 2.39 7.50
N LEU A 198 -3.94 3.11 7.27
CA LEU A 198 -5.17 2.55 6.71
C LEU A 198 -4.99 2.10 5.26
N ASP A 199 -4.34 2.90 4.42
CA ASP A 199 -4.04 2.57 3.02
C ASP A 199 -3.15 1.33 2.91
N SER A 200 -2.17 1.15 3.81
CA SER A 200 -1.37 -0.07 3.90
C SER A 200 -2.19 -1.28 4.34
N LEU A 201 -3.16 -1.09 5.25
CA LEU A 201 -4.06 -2.15 5.72
C LEU A 201 -5.09 -2.54 4.63
N ILE A 202 -5.49 -1.59 3.80
CA ILE A 202 -6.43 -1.80 2.68
C ILE A 202 -5.68 -2.30 1.44
N GLY A 203 -4.49 -1.78 1.15
CA GLY A 203 -3.67 -2.12 -0.03
C GLY A 203 -3.03 -3.50 0.04
N GLY A 204 -2.87 -4.07 1.23
CA GLY A 204 -2.42 -5.46 1.40
C GLY A 204 -3.50 -6.50 1.04
N ASP A 205 -4.77 -6.22 1.34
CA ASP A 205 -5.86 -7.21 1.29
C ASP A 205 -7.06 -6.79 0.42
N GLY A 206 -7.07 -5.59 -0.16
CA GLY A 206 -8.19 -5.05 -0.94
C GLY A 206 -9.49 -4.98 -0.15
N LEU A 207 -10.61 -5.36 -0.79
CA LEU A 207 -11.92 -5.52 -0.13
C LEU A 207 -11.84 -6.48 1.08
N MET A 208 -10.95 -7.47 1.05
CA MET A 208 -10.79 -8.42 2.15
C MET A 208 -10.27 -7.74 3.43
N GLY A 209 -9.48 -6.67 3.32
CA GLY A 209 -9.03 -5.91 4.49
C GLY A 209 -10.19 -5.19 5.18
N ILE A 210 -11.15 -4.68 4.39
CA ILE A 210 -12.37 -4.04 4.92
C ILE A 210 -13.27 -5.09 5.60
N LEU A 211 -13.47 -6.24 4.93
CA LEU A 211 -14.26 -7.35 5.49
C LEU A 211 -13.63 -7.91 6.76
N ALA A 212 -12.31 -8.05 6.82
CA ALA A 212 -11.60 -8.53 8.01
C ALA A 212 -11.85 -7.63 9.24
N PHE A 213 -11.92 -6.31 9.06
CA PHE A 213 -12.30 -5.41 10.16
C PHE A 213 -13.77 -5.59 10.58
N LEU A 214 -14.67 -5.85 9.64
CA LEU A 214 -16.07 -6.14 9.97
C LEU A 214 -16.24 -7.48 10.70
N ASP A 215 -15.50 -8.50 10.30
CA ASP A 215 -15.49 -9.80 10.97
C ASP A 215 -14.93 -9.68 12.40
N ALA A 216 -13.81 -8.95 12.56
CA ALA A 216 -13.25 -8.64 13.87
C ALA A 216 -14.23 -7.84 14.75
N ALA A 217 -14.97 -6.89 14.16
CA ALA A 217 -16.01 -6.15 14.86
C ALA A 217 -17.16 -7.06 15.32
N GLN A 218 -17.63 -7.99 14.48
CA GLN A 218 -18.70 -8.94 14.87
C GLN A 218 -18.28 -9.82 16.04
N ILE A 219 -17.04 -10.34 16.02
CA ILE A 219 -16.49 -11.13 17.14
C ILE A 219 -16.42 -10.28 18.41
N ALA A 220 -15.97 -9.04 18.31
CA ALA A 220 -15.90 -8.12 19.45
C ALA A 220 -17.30 -7.76 19.99
N ILE A 221 -18.29 -7.51 19.12
CA ILE A 221 -19.69 -7.27 19.48
C ILE A 221 -20.26 -8.47 20.25
N ALA A 222 -20.07 -9.69 19.73
CA ALA A 222 -20.57 -10.92 20.35
C ALA A 222 -20.03 -11.12 21.78
N ASN A 223 -18.81 -10.65 22.04
CA ASN A 223 -18.16 -10.70 23.35
C ASN A 223 -18.38 -9.43 24.20
N GLY A 224 -19.13 -8.45 23.72
CA GLY A 224 -19.45 -7.21 24.44
C GLY A 224 -18.33 -6.17 24.50
N ASP A 225 -17.32 -6.26 23.62
CA ASP A 225 -16.12 -5.40 23.63
C ASP A 225 -16.32 -4.13 22.77
N LEU A 226 -17.15 -3.21 23.25
CA LEU A 226 -17.56 -2.04 22.48
C LEU A 226 -16.39 -1.09 22.13
N ALA A 227 -15.34 -1.05 22.95
CA ALA A 227 -14.15 -0.24 22.69
C ALA A 227 -13.44 -0.67 21.40
N ARG A 228 -13.21 -1.99 21.22
CA ARG A 228 -12.57 -2.52 20.00
C ARG A 228 -13.48 -2.43 18.79
N VAL A 229 -14.78 -2.66 18.98
CA VAL A 229 -15.78 -2.54 17.90
C VAL A 229 -15.71 -1.16 17.27
N ARG A 230 -15.68 -0.10 18.08
CA ARG A 230 -15.59 1.28 17.56
C ARG A 230 -14.38 1.48 16.66
N ILE A 231 -13.23 0.90 17.00
CA ILE A 231 -12.01 1.04 16.20
C ILE A 231 -12.10 0.23 14.92
N PHE A 232 -12.50 -1.04 14.99
CA PHE A 232 -12.64 -1.90 13.82
C PHE A 232 -13.65 -1.34 12.79
N VAL A 233 -14.83 -0.92 13.25
CA VAL A 233 -15.87 -0.36 12.37
C VAL A 233 -15.41 0.97 11.77
N LYS A 234 -14.72 1.84 12.52
CA LYS A 234 -14.12 3.07 11.96
C LYS A 234 -13.13 2.77 10.84
N ARG A 235 -12.28 1.75 10.99
CA ARG A 235 -11.33 1.34 9.95
C ARG A 235 -12.04 0.83 8.70
N ALA A 236 -13.09 0.02 8.88
CA ALA A 236 -13.92 -0.46 7.77
C ALA A 236 -14.65 0.68 7.04
N VAL A 237 -15.23 1.63 7.77
CA VAL A 237 -15.91 2.81 7.20
C VAL A 237 -14.97 3.63 6.33
N LEU A 238 -13.73 3.85 6.78
CA LEU A 238 -12.74 4.60 5.99
C LEU A 238 -12.39 3.88 4.69
N GLY A 239 -12.30 2.55 4.71
CA GLY A 239 -12.14 1.75 3.49
C GLY A 239 -13.34 1.86 2.54
N TRP A 240 -14.57 1.80 3.06
CA TRP A 240 -15.78 1.96 2.26
C TRP A 240 -15.93 3.38 1.67
N ILE A 241 -15.54 4.43 2.38
CA ILE A 241 -15.52 5.80 1.84
C ILE A 241 -14.59 5.89 0.63
N ILE A 242 -13.44 5.21 0.68
CA ILE A 242 -12.46 5.19 -0.42
C ILE A 242 -13.02 4.40 -1.61
N LEU A 243 -13.67 3.25 -1.38
CA LEU A 243 -14.17 2.39 -2.45
C LEU A 243 -15.48 2.89 -3.08
N GLU A 244 -16.41 3.37 -2.27
CA GLU A 244 -17.81 3.61 -2.68
C GLU A 244 -18.29 5.05 -2.47
N GLY A 245 -17.51 5.90 -1.79
CA GLY A 245 -17.91 7.27 -1.47
C GLY A 245 -18.66 7.40 -0.13
N ASP A 246 -18.74 8.62 0.39
CA ASP A 246 -19.26 8.91 1.74
C ASP A 246 -20.78 8.73 1.88
N ASP A 247 -21.48 8.78 0.76
CA ASP A 247 -22.93 8.63 0.62
C ASP A 247 -23.37 7.18 0.34
N SER A 248 -22.43 6.21 0.34
CA SER A 248 -22.76 4.82 0.09
C SER A 248 -23.59 4.20 1.22
N PRO A 249 -24.51 3.25 0.92
CA PRO A 249 -25.29 2.56 1.93
C PRO A 249 -24.43 1.87 3.00
N ASN A 250 -23.29 1.30 2.60
CA ASN A 250 -22.34 0.66 3.52
C ASN A 250 -21.75 1.69 4.50
N VAL A 251 -21.34 2.86 4.01
CA VAL A 251 -20.80 3.94 4.87
C VAL A 251 -21.86 4.42 5.86
N LEU A 252 -23.09 4.66 5.42
CA LEU A 252 -24.18 5.10 6.28
C LEU A 252 -24.52 4.07 7.36
N GLN A 253 -24.60 2.79 6.99
CA GLN A 253 -24.88 1.68 7.91
C GLN A 253 -23.78 1.53 8.97
N TYR A 254 -22.51 1.47 8.57
CA TYR A 254 -21.40 1.25 9.51
C TYR A 254 -21.04 2.50 10.33
N LYS A 255 -21.31 3.71 9.84
CA LYS A 255 -21.25 4.94 10.66
C LYS A 255 -22.24 4.87 11.81
N ALA A 256 -23.48 4.42 11.57
CA ALA A 256 -24.48 4.24 12.63
C ALA A 256 -24.01 3.20 13.66
N LEU A 257 -23.41 2.09 13.20
CA LEU A 257 -22.84 1.06 14.08
C LEU A 257 -21.70 1.59 14.97
N THR A 258 -20.93 2.56 14.49
CA THR A 258 -19.85 3.20 15.26
C THR A 258 -20.39 4.02 16.44
N GLN A 259 -21.60 4.59 16.31
CA GLN A 259 -22.20 5.44 17.33
C GLN A 259 -22.84 4.61 18.45
N ASP A 260 -23.49 3.50 18.11
CA ASP A 260 -24.12 2.61 19.08
C ASP A 260 -23.97 1.14 18.67
N PRO A 261 -22.82 0.52 18.99
CA PRO A 261 -22.57 -0.87 18.61
C PRO A 261 -23.39 -1.88 19.42
N SER A 262 -24.05 -1.45 20.50
CA SER A 262 -24.90 -2.31 21.33
C SER A 262 -26.23 -2.68 20.67
N LYS A 263 -26.63 -1.95 19.63
CA LYS A 263 -27.85 -2.19 18.84
C LYS A 263 -27.71 -3.33 17.82
N TYR A 264 -26.52 -3.87 17.64
CA TYR A 264 -26.30 -4.95 16.69
C TYR A 264 -26.80 -6.28 17.25
N GLU A 265 -27.45 -7.11 16.42
CA GLU A 265 -28.15 -8.33 16.86
C GLU A 265 -27.26 -9.32 17.62
N LEU A 266 -25.96 -9.34 17.33
CA LEU A 266 -25.00 -10.23 18.00
C LEU A 266 -24.58 -9.74 19.40
N TYR A 267 -24.95 -8.53 19.81
CA TYR A 267 -24.48 -7.97 21.08
C TYR A 267 -25.00 -8.78 22.28
N GLY A 268 -24.09 -9.16 23.17
CA GLY A 268 -24.44 -9.79 24.45
C GLY A 268 -24.59 -11.31 24.42
N ILE A 269 -24.21 -12.00 23.34
CA ILE A 269 -24.29 -13.48 23.26
C ILE A 269 -23.28 -14.17 24.20
N LEU A 270 -22.03 -13.69 24.26
CA LEU A 270 -20.96 -14.32 25.06
C LEU A 270 -20.45 -13.44 26.21
N ILE A 271 -20.48 -12.10 26.04
CA ILE A 271 -20.16 -11.07 27.06
C ILE A 271 -18.79 -11.20 27.77
N LYS A 272 -17.88 -12.05 27.26
CA LYS A 272 -16.60 -12.38 27.92
C LYS A 272 -15.63 -11.20 28.00
N TRP A 273 -15.80 -10.17 27.18
CA TRP A 273 -14.83 -9.09 26.95
C TRP A 273 -15.47 -7.71 27.14
N LYS A 274 -16.42 -7.61 28.08
CA LYS A 274 -17.23 -6.41 28.27
C LYS A 274 -16.38 -5.15 28.44
N THR A 275 -16.55 -4.20 27.54
CA THR A 275 -15.97 -2.84 27.60
C THR A 275 -17.02 -1.81 27.17
N ALA A 276 -16.91 -0.58 27.67
CA ALA A 276 -17.68 0.55 27.16
C ALA A 276 -17.04 1.11 25.87
N VAL A 277 -17.81 1.86 25.08
CA VAL A 277 -17.37 2.47 23.80
C VAL A 277 -16.16 3.40 23.98
N ASP A 278 -16.00 3.97 25.19
CA ASP A 278 -14.94 4.93 25.52
C ASP A 278 -13.78 4.31 26.32
N ASP A 279 -13.80 3.00 26.60
CA ASP A 279 -12.71 2.27 27.29
C ASP A 279 -11.49 2.01 26.38
N ILE A 280 -11.23 2.91 25.42
CA ILE A 280 -10.08 2.84 24.53
C ILE A 280 -8.85 3.38 25.29
N PRO A 281 -7.78 2.58 25.47
CA PRO A 281 -6.59 3.02 26.19
C PRO A 281 -5.97 4.26 25.57
N GLN A 282 -5.64 5.24 26.42
CA GLN A 282 -4.96 6.46 26.03
C GLN A 282 -3.44 6.33 26.23
N GLY A 283 -2.65 7.02 25.41
CA GLY A 283 -1.20 7.09 25.58
C GLY A 283 -0.40 5.86 25.15
N LEU A 284 -1.02 4.88 24.49
CA LEU A 284 -0.30 3.75 23.89
C LEU A 284 0.44 4.17 22.63
N ASP A 285 1.63 3.60 22.41
CA ASP A 285 2.31 3.73 21.12
C ASP A 285 1.56 2.94 20.01
N PRO A 286 1.86 3.19 18.72
CA PRO A 286 1.14 2.54 17.61
C PRO A 286 1.17 1.00 17.60
N LYS A 287 2.22 0.38 18.15
CA LYS A 287 2.38 -1.07 18.23
C LYS A 287 1.61 -1.61 19.43
N GLU A 288 1.71 -0.96 20.59
CA GLU A 288 0.96 -1.32 21.78
C GLU A 288 -0.56 -1.21 21.56
N LEU A 289 -1.00 -0.18 20.83
CA LEU A 289 -2.40 -0.04 20.44
C LEU A 289 -2.84 -1.17 19.49
N ASP A 290 -1.97 -1.60 18.57
CA ASP A 290 -2.28 -2.72 17.66
C ASP A 290 -2.32 -4.05 18.41
N ASP A 291 -1.36 -4.30 19.31
CA ASP A 291 -1.32 -5.49 20.16
C ASP A 291 -2.56 -5.55 21.08
N TRP A 292 -2.98 -4.41 21.66
CA TRP A 292 -4.23 -4.31 22.39
C TRP A 292 -5.44 -4.59 21.50
N LEU A 293 -5.51 -3.97 20.31
CA LEU A 293 -6.64 -4.11 19.39
C LEU A 293 -6.87 -5.57 19.01
N TRP A 294 -5.80 -6.29 18.69
CA TRP A 294 -5.84 -7.71 18.33
C TRP A 294 -5.76 -8.66 19.52
N ARG A 295 -5.80 -8.15 20.74
CA ARG A 295 -5.63 -8.92 21.99
C ARG A 295 -4.41 -9.85 21.94
N ARG A 296 -3.33 -9.44 21.28
CA ARG A 296 -2.07 -10.19 21.27
C ARG A 296 -1.52 -10.18 22.69
N GLU A 297 -1.26 -11.36 23.24
CA GLU A 297 -0.61 -11.43 24.54
C GLU A 297 0.74 -10.68 24.45
N LYS A 298 1.02 -9.77 25.39
CA LYS A 298 2.41 -9.35 25.62
C LYS A 298 3.17 -10.66 25.83
N PRO A 299 4.31 -10.89 25.15
CA PRO A 299 5.06 -12.12 25.33
C PRO A 299 5.23 -12.31 26.83
N LYS A 300 4.63 -13.38 27.38
CA LYS A 300 4.91 -13.80 28.75
C LYS A 300 6.43 -13.85 28.80
N ARG A 301 7.04 -13.17 29.78
CA ARG A 301 8.50 -13.21 30.04
C ARG A 301 8.98 -14.59 29.62
N PRO A 302 9.98 -14.73 28.74
CA PRO A 302 10.25 -16.02 28.13
C PRO A 302 10.33 -17.04 29.25
N GLY A 303 9.32 -17.91 29.32
CA GLY A 303 9.56 -19.25 29.80
C GLY A 303 10.72 -19.74 28.97
N GLN A 304 11.61 -20.51 29.60
CA GLN A 304 12.79 -21.08 28.96
C GLN A 304 12.43 -21.44 27.51
N PRO A 305 13.12 -20.87 26.50
CA PRO A 305 12.80 -21.12 25.10
C PRO A 305 12.57 -22.62 24.92
N ALA A 306 11.49 -23.00 24.23
CA ALA A 306 11.27 -24.39 23.92
C ALA A 306 12.57 -24.91 23.30
N ASP A 307 13.19 -25.90 23.94
CA ASP A 307 14.41 -26.47 23.41
C ASP A 307 14.02 -27.17 22.11
N PHE A 308 14.31 -26.53 20.98
CA PHE A 308 14.03 -27.06 19.65
C PHE A 308 14.85 -28.33 19.36
N ARG A 309 15.76 -28.73 20.26
CA ARG A 309 16.44 -30.02 20.25
C ARG A 309 15.85 -31.04 21.22
N ASN A 310 14.73 -30.72 21.88
CA ASN A 310 14.05 -31.64 22.78
C ASN A 310 13.36 -32.76 21.99
N ARG A 311 13.99 -33.94 21.96
CA ARG A 311 13.48 -35.14 21.30
C ARG A 311 12.11 -35.60 21.78
N ALA A 312 11.75 -35.33 23.03
CA ALA A 312 10.42 -35.67 23.56
C ALA A 312 9.31 -34.73 23.06
N THR A 313 9.68 -33.60 22.45
CA THR A 313 8.76 -32.64 21.83
C THR A 313 8.84 -32.67 20.30
N PHE A 314 10.06 -32.80 19.77
CA PHE A 314 10.38 -32.85 18.34
C PHE A 314 11.22 -34.12 18.04
N PRO A 315 10.58 -35.30 17.92
CA PRO A 315 11.27 -36.55 17.58
C PRO A 315 11.90 -36.50 16.19
N GLY A 316 12.92 -37.35 15.97
CA GLY A 316 13.46 -37.62 14.64
C GLY A 316 12.46 -38.36 13.76
N PHE A 317 12.72 -38.45 12.45
CA PHE A 317 11.76 -39.06 11.54
C PHE A 317 11.49 -40.54 11.83
N ASP A 318 12.53 -41.29 12.21
CA ASP A 318 12.42 -42.71 12.56
C ASP A 318 11.68 -42.95 13.89
N ASP A 319 11.54 -41.91 14.72
CA ASP A 319 10.83 -41.95 15.99
C ASP A 319 9.35 -41.52 15.86
N LEU A 320 8.90 -41.13 14.66
CA LEU A 320 7.51 -40.77 14.40
C LEU A 320 6.66 -42.04 14.24
N PRO A 321 5.38 -42.02 14.66
CA PRO A 321 4.46 -43.12 14.38
C PRO A 321 4.26 -43.29 12.87
N ASP A 322 4.48 -44.50 12.36
CA ASP A 322 4.18 -44.87 10.99
C ASP A 322 2.87 -45.68 10.89
N GLU A 323 2.42 -45.96 9.66
CA GLU A 323 1.17 -46.67 9.40
C GLU A 323 1.16 -48.15 9.85
N ASN A 324 2.33 -48.70 10.19
CA ASN A 324 2.54 -50.08 10.60
C ASN A 324 2.87 -50.22 12.10
N ASP A 325 3.02 -49.11 12.83
CA ASP A 325 3.32 -49.11 14.27
C ASP A 325 2.33 -48.27 15.10
N VAL A 326 1.95 -48.79 16.27
CA VAL A 326 1.06 -48.12 17.21
C VAL A 326 1.82 -47.81 18.49
N SER A 327 2.47 -46.64 18.50
CA SER A 327 3.27 -46.18 19.64
C SER A 327 2.39 -45.92 20.89
N PRO A 328 2.68 -46.56 22.04
CA PRO A 328 2.00 -46.30 23.31
C PRO A 328 2.18 -44.88 23.86
N GLU A 329 3.13 -44.12 23.30
CA GLU A 329 3.36 -42.71 23.66
C GLU A 329 2.29 -41.79 23.06
N PHE A 330 1.86 -42.08 21.82
CA PHE A 330 0.90 -41.25 21.08
C PHE A 330 -0.51 -41.83 21.08
N TYR A 331 -0.65 -43.13 21.31
CA TYR A 331 -1.92 -43.84 21.32
C TYR A 331 -2.14 -44.56 22.65
N THR A 332 -3.39 -44.62 23.08
CA THR A 332 -3.81 -45.42 24.24
C THR A 332 -4.87 -46.42 23.82
N SER A 333 -4.85 -47.61 24.41
CA SER A 333 -5.87 -48.64 24.18
C SER A 333 -6.71 -48.87 25.42
N SER A 334 -8.02 -49.01 25.23
CA SER A 334 -8.98 -49.33 26.28
C SER A 334 -9.22 -50.83 26.46
N ASP A 335 -8.94 -51.65 25.44
CA ASP A 335 -9.32 -53.06 25.35
C ASP A 335 -8.26 -53.95 24.63
N GLY A 336 -7.12 -53.37 24.23
CA GLY A 336 -6.05 -54.04 23.47
C GLY A 336 -6.25 -54.06 21.95
N PHE A 337 -7.44 -53.69 21.45
CA PHE A 337 -7.80 -53.77 20.03
C PHE A 337 -8.17 -52.41 19.43
N THR A 338 -8.68 -51.50 20.26
CA THR A 338 -9.10 -50.15 19.89
C THR A 338 -8.09 -49.15 20.41
N TYR A 339 -7.51 -48.34 19.53
CA TYR A 339 -6.51 -47.32 19.87
C TYR A 339 -7.07 -45.92 19.60
N ARG A 340 -6.86 -45.00 20.54
CA ARG A 340 -7.24 -43.59 20.39
C ARG A 340 -6.02 -42.69 20.57
N PRO A 341 -5.90 -41.59 19.78
CA PRO A 341 -4.84 -40.61 19.97
C PRO A 341 -4.91 -40.02 21.39
N ARG A 342 -3.79 -40.06 22.11
CA ARG A 342 -3.62 -39.45 23.44
C ARG A 342 -2.77 -38.18 23.38
N ARG A 343 -1.84 -38.09 22.41
CA ARG A 343 -0.93 -36.95 22.24
C ARG A 343 -0.70 -36.69 20.76
N HIS A 344 -0.62 -35.41 20.38
CA HIS A 344 -0.20 -35.02 19.04
C HIS A 344 1.33 -35.07 18.94
N TRP A 345 1.85 -35.62 17.84
CA TRP A 345 3.26 -35.51 17.49
C TRP A 345 3.50 -34.21 16.72
N LEU A 346 4.71 -33.66 16.85
CA LEU A 346 5.16 -32.43 16.22
C LEU A 346 6.51 -32.72 15.56
N PHE A 347 6.57 -32.66 14.24
CA PHE A 347 7.82 -32.84 13.52
C PHE A 347 8.43 -31.48 13.17
N LEU A 348 9.71 -31.30 13.49
CA LEU A 348 10.47 -30.08 13.19
C LEU A 348 11.66 -30.44 12.30
N ALA A 349 11.74 -29.81 11.13
CA ALA A 349 12.79 -30.06 10.16
C ALA A 349 13.20 -28.76 9.43
N GLU A 350 14.46 -28.70 9.01
CA GLU A 350 15.02 -27.63 8.18
C GLU A 350 14.76 -27.92 6.70
N ILE A 351 14.23 -26.94 5.94
CA ILE A 351 14.11 -27.09 4.48
C ILE A 351 15.50 -26.88 3.86
N VAL A 352 16.03 -27.92 3.21
CA VAL A 352 17.38 -27.89 2.62
C VAL A 352 17.36 -27.73 1.10
N ASP A 353 16.31 -28.18 0.42
CA ASP A 353 16.10 -27.96 -1.02
C ASP A 353 14.61 -28.04 -1.39
N PHE A 354 14.21 -27.59 -2.58
CA PHE A 354 12.84 -27.76 -3.07
C PHE A 354 12.77 -27.81 -4.61
N ARG A 355 11.79 -28.56 -5.13
CA ARG A 355 11.54 -28.74 -6.56
C ARG A 355 10.08 -28.45 -6.89
N THR A 356 9.84 -27.70 -7.97
CA THR A 356 8.50 -27.19 -8.35
C THR A 356 8.03 -27.58 -9.75
N LEU A 357 8.79 -28.42 -10.47
CA LEU A 357 8.60 -28.64 -11.90
C LEU A 357 7.30 -29.40 -12.28
N VAL A 358 6.71 -30.17 -11.37
CA VAL A 358 5.44 -30.91 -11.60
C VAL A 358 4.50 -30.83 -10.39
N ARG A 359 5.05 -30.92 -9.16
CA ARG A 359 4.39 -30.66 -7.87
C ARG A 359 5.44 -30.12 -6.89
N LEU A 360 5.02 -29.41 -5.84
CA LEU A 360 5.92 -28.95 -4.77
C LEU A 360 6.40 -30.16 -3.97
N GLN A 361 7.70 -30.44 -4.08
CA GLN A 361 8.44 -31.37 -3.23
C GLN A 361 9.53 -30.59 -2.50
N MET A 362 9.67 -30.81 -1.20
CA MET A 362 10.73 -30.20 -0.38
C MET A 362 11.63 -31.30 0.15
N ASP A 363 12.94 -31.11 0.10
CA ASP A 363 13.87 -31.95 0.85
C ASP A 363 14.07 -31.28 2.22
N ILE A 364 13.78 -32.01 3.29
CA ILE A 364 13.82 -31.52 4.66
C ILE A 364 14.79 -32.34 5.49
N LYS A 365 15.50 -31.71 6.42
CA LYS A 365 16.50 -32.33 7.30
C LYS A 365 16.02 -32.32 8.74
N ASP A 366 15.96 -33.51 9.36
CA ASP A 366 15.48 -33.67 10.73
C ASP A 366 16.56 -33.40 11.79
N ILE A 367 16.22 -33.62 13.07
CA ILE A 367 17.10 -33.43 14.22
C ILE A 367 18.31 -34.39 14.23
N ASP A 368 18.20 -35.56 13.59
CA ASP A 368 19.29 -36.53 13.42
C ASP A 368 20.15 -36.23 12.18
N GLY A 369 19.79 -35.17 11.45
CA GLY A 369 20.48 -34.73 10.25
C GLY A 369 20.16 -35.55 9.01
N ARG A 370 19.10 -36.36 9.06
CA ARG A 370 18.61 -37.17 7.95
C ARG A 370 17.79 -36.29 7.00
N THR A 371 18.09 -36.36 5.71
CA THR A 371 17.31 -35.68 4.66
C THR A 371 16.19 -36.58 4.15
N ILE A 372 14.96 -36.06 4.15
CA ILE A 372 13.72 -36.76 3.79
C ILE A 372 12.98 -35.93 2.73
N PRO A 373 12.45 -36.54 1.65
CA PRO A 373 11.61 -35.84 0.69
C PRO A 373 10.18 -35.70 1.23
N LEU A 374 9.68 -34.47 1.34
CA LEU A 374 8.31 -34.13 1.71
C LEU A 374 7.48 -33.79 0.46
N SER A 375 6.37 -34.51 0.25
CA SER A 375 5.47 -34.30 -0.88
C SER A 375 4.03 -34.04 -0.44
N PHE A 376 3.40 -33.00 -0.99
CA PHE A 376 1.97 -32.73 -0.74
C PHE A 376 1.10 -33.44 -1.79
N ARG A 377 0.18 -34.31 -1.37
CA ARG A 377 -0.75 -34.99 -2.27
C ARG A 377 -2.19 -34.67 -1.86
N THR A 378 -2.85 -33.80 -2.61
CA THR A 378 -4.29 -33.55 -2.42
C THR A 378 -5.10 -34.63 -3.13
N VAL A 379 -5.81 -35.46 -2.37
CA VAL A 379 -6.90 -36.26 -2.91
C VAL A 379 -8.17 -35.46 -2.64
N SER A 380 -8.79 -34.91 -3.68
CA SER A 380 -10.08 -34.21 -3.60
C SER A 380 -10.17 -32.99 -2.66
N GLY A 381 -9.19 -32.08 -2.71
CA GLY A 381 -9.35 -30.75 -2.08
C GLY A 381 -9.26 -30.71 -0.55
N GLN A 382 -8.89 -31.82 0.09
CA GLN A 382 -8.37 -31.83 1.45
C GLN A 382 -6.86 -32.12 1.41
N CYS A 383 -6.09 -31.32 2.14
CA CYS A 383 -4.65 -31.46 2.24
C CYS A 383 -4.29 -32.61 3.18
N GLU A 384 -4.09 -33.81 2.65
CA GLU A 384 -3.39 -34.86 3.38
C GLU A 384 -1.88 -34.80 3.07
N LEU A 385 -1.09 -34.82 4.14
CA LEU A 385 0.36 -35.00 4.10
C LEU A 385 0.65 -36.49 4.01
N LYS A 386 1.37 -36.91 2.97
CA LYS A 386 2.03 -38.23 2.93
C LYS A 386 3.53 -37.98 2.91
N VAL A 387 4.21 -38.39 3.98
CA VAL A 387 5.68 -38.39 4.06
C VAL A 387 6.20 -39.70 3.49
#